data_AF-A0A9Q3Q5T5-F1
#
_entry.id   AF-A0A9Q3Q5T5-F1
#
_cell.length_a   1.000
_cell.length_b   1.000
_cell.length_c   1.000
_cell.angle_alpha   90.00
_cell.angle_beta   90.00
_cell.angle_gamma   90.00
#
_symmetry.space_group_name_H-M   'P 1'
#
loop_
_entity.id
_entity.type
_entity.pdbx_description
1 polymer ?
#
loop_
_entity_poly.entity_id
_entity_poly.type
_entity_poly.pdbx_seq_one_letter_code
_entity_poly.pdbx_strand_id
1 'polypeptide(L)'
;MGIYEYTRMPFGIKNAPAHFQRMMDTIFQEEILEGWMVVYIDDIIIYSQTWEDHVKYIDRVLSKCTPINVKISLKKCNFGHQELLALGHKFSGLSLAIDQNKVAAVL
;
A
#
# COMPACT_ATOMS: atom_id res chain seq x y z
N MET A 1 12.28 -21.71 -33.69
CA MET A 1 12.00 -20.44 -32.99
C MET A 1 10.92 -20.71 -31.96
N GLY A 2 11.19 -20.48 -30.68
CA GLY A 2 10.25 -20.74 -29.59
C GLY A 2 9.53 -19.46 -29.18
N ILE A 3 8.22 -19.55 -28.96
CA ILE A 3 7.42 -18.51 -28.33
C ILE A 3 7.61 -18.65 -26.82
N TYR A 4 7.98 -17.57 -26.15
CA TYR A 4 8.10 -17.53 -24.68
C TYR A 4 6.93 -16.73 -24.12
N GLU A 5 6.33 -17.23 -23.04
CA GLU A 5 5.28 -16.55 -22.30
C GLU A 5 5.75 -16.15 -20.90
N TYR A 6 5.16 -15.09 -20.36
CA TYR A 6 5.49 -14.62 -19.03
C TYR A 6 4.73 -15.43 -17.97
N THR A 7 5.43 -15.96 -16.97
CA THR A 7 4.84 -16.69 -15.83
C THR A 7 4.40 -15.76 -14.69
N ARG A 8 4.71 -14.48 -14.80
CA ARG A 8 4.32 -13.38 -13.90
C ARG A 8 3.88 -12.20 -14.73
N MET A 9 3.09 -11.29 -14.14
CA MET A 9 2.65 -10.09 -14.84
C MET A 9 3.85 -9.23 -15.26
N PRO A 10 4.09 -9.01 -16.58
CA PRO A 10 5.19 -8.17 -17.04
C PRO A 10 4.87 -6.68 -16.87
N PHE A 11 5.90 -5.87 -16.69
CA PHE A 11 5.78 -4.42 -16.68
C PHE A 11 5.33 -3.89 -18.07
N GLY A 12 4.52 -2.83 -18.09
CA GLY A 12 4.06 -2.19 -19.32
C GLY A 12 2.70 -2.64 -19.84
N ILE A 13 2.05 -3.62 -19.19
CA ILE A 13 0.64 -3.93 -19.47
C ILE A 13 -0.25 -2.84 -18.87
N LYS A 14 -1.06 -2.20 -19.71
CA LYS A 14 -1.96 -1.10 -19.31
C LYS A 14 -2.88 -1.43 -18.12
N ASN A 15 -3.30 -2.69 -18.02
CA ASN A 15 -4.25 -3.15 -16.98
C ASN A 15 -3.56 -3.78 -15.76
N ALA A 16 -2.23 -3.90 -15.75
CA ALA A 16 -1.51 -4.52 -14.64
C ALA A 16 -1.79 -3.84 -13.29
N PRO A 17 -1.76 -2.50 -13.17
CA PRO A 17 -2.03 -1.83 -11.89
C PRO A 17 -3.46 -2.06 -11.38
N ALA A 18 -4.45 -2.06 -12.27
CA ALA A 18 -5.84 -2.26 -11.89
C ALA A 18 -6.10 -3.70 -11.39
N HIS A 19 -5.45 -4.68 -12.00
CA HIS A 19 -5.53 -6.07 -11.55
C HIS A 19 -4.82 -6.26 -10.20
N PHE A 20 -3.67 -5.62 -10.02
CA PHE A 20 -2.93 -5.67 -8.75
C PHE A 20 -3.70 -4.98 -7.62
N GLN A 21 -4.26 -3.78 -7.88
CA GLN A 21 -5.13 -3.08 -6.93
C GLN A 21 -6.31 -3.97 -6.49
N ARG A 22 -7.04 -4.58 -7.42
CA ARG A 22 -8.17 -5.47 -7.10
C ARG A 22 -7.76 -6.66 -6.23
N MET A 23 -6.60 -7.25 -6.53
CA MET A 23 -6.05 -8.35 -5.73
C MET A 23 -5.80 -7.89 -4.30
N MET A 24 -5.14 -6.74 -4.13
CA MET A 24 -4.82 -6.18 -2.82
C MET A 24 -6.08 -5.76 -2.05
N ASP A 25 -7.04 -5.10 -2.70
CA ASP A 25 -8.34 -4.73 -2.11
C ASP A 25 -9.09 -5.96 -1.59
N THR A 26 -8.98 -7.10 -2.28
CA THR A 26 -9.62 -8.35 -1.85
C THR A 26 -8.91 -8.97 -0.64
N ILE A 27 -7.58 -8.93 -0.60
CA ILE A 27 -6.78 -9.50 0.51
C ILE A 27 -6.97 -8.69 1.81
N PHE A 28 -7.01 -7.36 1.68
CA PHE A 28 -7.03 -6.41 2.79
C PHE A 28 -8.40 -5.75 3.00
N GLN A 29 -9.46 -6.33 2.42
CA GLN A 29 -10.81 -5.75 2.48
C GLN A 29 -11.24 -5.45 3.92
N GLU A 30 -10.99 -6.38 4.83
CA GLU A 30 -11.35 -6.26 6.24
C GLU A 30 -10.61 -5.09 6.90
N GLU A 31 -9.29 -5.00 6.69
CA GLU A 31 -8.46 -3.93 7.26
C GLU A 31 -8.78 -2.54 6.69
N ILE A 32 -9.15 -2.48 5.41
CA ILE A 32 -9.61 -1.26 4.76
C ILE A 32 -10.96 -0.82 5.35
N LEU A 33 -11.88 -1.76 5.58
CA LEU A 33 -13.19 -1.49 6.19
C LEU A 33 -13.07 -1.08 7.67
N GLU A 34 -12.12 -1.66 8.40
CA GLU A 34 -11.77 -1.26 9.77
C GLU A 34 -11.13 0.14 9.82
N GLY A 35 -10.73 0.70 8.67
CA GLY A 35 -10.30 2.09 8.52
C GLY A 35 -8.86 2.39 8.93
N TRP A 36 -8.10 1.38 9.35
CA TRP A 36 -6.70 1.53 9.74
C TRP A 36 -5.72 1.18 8.62
N MET A 37 -6.20 0.78 7.43
CA MET A 37 -5.34 0.50 6.28
C MET A 37 -5.84 1.18 5.02
N VAL A 38 -4.89 1.65 4.20
CA VAL A 38 -5.13 2.06 2.81
C VAL A 38 -4.13 1.34 1.92
N VAL A 39 -4.60 0.82 0.78
CA VAL A 39 -3.74 0.20 -0.23
C VAL A 39 -3.83 0.96 -1.53
N TYR A 40 -2.69 1.30 -2.12
CA TYR A 40 -2.60 1.95 -3.41
C TYR A 40 -1.54 1.29 -4.28
N ILE A 41 -2.00 0.57 -5.29
CA ILE A 41 -1.18 -0.22 -6.21
C ILE A 41 -0.19 -1.07 -5.40
N ASP A 42 1.07 -0.66 -5.33
CA ASP A 42 2.16 -1.40 -4.68
C ASP A 42 2.40 -0.99 -3.21
N ASP A 43 1.78 0.10 -2.74
CA ASP A 43 1.99 0.69 -1.42
C ASP A 43 0.88 0.31 -0.44
N ILE A 44 1.27 -0.16 0.75
CA ILE A 44 0.37 -0.40 1.89
C ILE A 44 0.67 0.64 2.96
N ILE A 45 -0.37 1.36 3.39
CA ILE A 45 -0.30 2.39 4.44
C ILE A 45 -1.10 1.89 5.64
N ILE A 46 -0.47 1.90 6.81
CA ILE A 46 -1.04 1.42 8.08
C ILE A 46 -1.14 2.59 9.06
N TYR A 47 -2.33 2.78 9.64
CA TYR A 47 -2.61 3.77 10.68
C TYR A 47 -2.76 3.10 12.04
N SER A 48 -2.29 3.75 13.10
CA SER A 48 -2.44 3.28 14.47
C SER A 48 -2.29 4.44 15.43
N GLN A 49 -2.96 4.37 16.59
CA GLN A 49 -2.85 5.39 17.62
C GLN A 49 -1.68 5.16 18.58
N THR A 50 -1.31 3.88 18.78
CA THR A 50 -0.23 3.45 19.66
C THR A 50 0.80 2.64 18.89
N TRP A 51 2.03 2.57 19.41
CA TRP A 51 3.08 1.75 18.81
C TRP A 51 2.75 0.25 18.95
N GLU A 52 2.17 -0.13 20.08
CA GLU A 52 1.77 -1.51 20.38
C GLU A 52 0.75 -2.01 19.36
N ASP A 53 -0.23 -1.19 19.00
CA ASP A 53 -1.21 -1.55 17.97
C ASP A 53 -0.60 -1.53 16.57
N HIS A 54 0.34 -0.61 16.31
CA HIS A 54 1.08 -0.59 15.04
C HIS A 54 1.81 -1.92 14.78
N VAL A 55 2.49 -2.45 15.79
CA VAL A 55 3.21 -3.73 15.69
C VAL A 55 2.24 -4.88 15.41
N LYS A 56 1.07 -4.91 16.07
CA LYS A 56 0.03 -5.92 15.79
C LYS A 56 -0.51 -5.83 14.37
N TYR A 57 -0.72 -4.62 13.86
CA TYR A 57 -1.20 -4.40 12.50
C TYR A 57 -0.17 -4.84 11.46
N ILE A 58 1.11 -4.54 11.68
CA ILE A 58 2.20 -5.03 10.82
C ILE A 58 2.22 -6.56 10.82
N ASP A 59 2.10 -7.20 11.98
CA ASP A 59 2.09 -8.66 12.10
C ASP A 59 0.90 -9.29 11.33
N ARG A 60 -0.29 -8.69 11.44
CA ARG A 60 -1.48 -9.10 10.68
C ARG A 60 -1.26 -8.97 9.17
N VAL A 61 -0.66 -7.88 8.71
CA VAL A 61 -0.31 -7.68 7.28
C VAL A 61 0.66 -8.74 6.79
N LEU A 62 1.77 -8.94 7.51
CA LEU A 62 2.80 -9.92 7.13
C LEU A 62 2.25 -11.35 7.12
N SER A 63 1.38 -11.67 8.08
CA SER A 63 0.70 -12.96 8.17
C SER A 63 -0.20 -13.22 6.96
N LYS A 64 -0.90 -12.19 6.45
CA LYS A 64 -1.70 -12.29 5.22
C LYS A 64 -0.84 -12.35 3.94
N CYS A 65 0.30 -11.67 3.89
CA CYS A 65 1.20 -11.67 2.73
C CYS A 65 1.96 -12.99 2.52
N THR A 66 2.31 -13.67 3.60
CA THR A 66 3.09 -14.92 3.58
C THR A 66 2.46 -16.03 2.72
N PRO A 67 1.19 -16.44 2.91
CA PRO A 67 0.58 -17.54 2.14
C PRO A 67 0.40 -17.23 0.65
N ILE A 68 0.26 -15.95 0.30
CA ILE A 68 0.10 -15.49 -1.10
C ILE A 68 1.44 -15.15 -1.79
N ASN A 69 2.56 -15.37 -1.09
CA ASN A 69 3.92 -15.11 -1.59
C ASN A 69 4.12 -13.67 -2.10
N VAL A 70 3.44 -12.70 -1.48
CA VAL A 70 3.67 -11.27 -1.71
C VAL A 70 4.95 -10.87 -0.97
N LYS A 71 5.91 -10.31 -1.70
CA LYS A 71 7.20 -9.91 -1.14
C LYS A 71 7.19 -8.44 -0.78
N ILE A 72 7.39 -8.14 0.50
CA ILE A 72 7.55 -6.78 0.99
C ILE A 72 9.04 -6.45 1.09
N SER A 73 9.44 -5.32 0.51
CA SER A 73 10.82 -4.85 0.58
C SER A 73 11.03 -4.00 1.82
N LEU A 74 11.58 -4.59 2.90
CA LEU A 74 11.89 -3.89 4.15
C LEU A 74 12.71 -2.60 3.95
N LYS A 75 13.63 -2.57 2.96
CA LYS A 75 14.43 -1.39 2.63
C LYS A 75 13.61 -0.19 2.15
N LYS A 76 12.38 -0.41 1.71
CA LYS A 76 11.44 0.61 1.24
C LYS A 76 10.32 0.87 2.25
N CYS A 77 10.28 0.11 3.36
CA CYS A 77 9.31 0.32 4.42
C CYS A 77 9.78 1.45 5.33
N ASN A 78 8.89 2.41 5.58
CA ASN A 78 9.09 3.47 6.56
C ASN A 78 8.15 3.21 7.74
N PHE A 79 8.70 3.13 8.95
CA PHE A 79 7.94 2.84 10.16
C PHE A 79 7.96 4.03 11.12
N GLY A 80 6.97 4.13 12.01
CA GLY A 80 6.98 5.06 13.16
C GLY A 80 6.95 6.55 12.79
N HIS A 81 6.45 6.91 11.61
CA HIS A 81 6.27 8.31 11.23
C HIS A 81 4.96 8.84 11.82
N GLN A 82 5.04 9.94 12.56
CA GLN A 82 3.87 10.62 13.12
C GLN A 82 3.00 11.24 12.01
N GLU A 83 3.62 11.58 10.88
CA GLU A 83 2.97 12.02 9.65
C GLU A 83 3.70 11.39 8.45
N LEU A 84 2.95 10.75 7.55
CA LEU A 84 3.51 10.15 6.34
C LEU A 84 3.08 10.99 5.13
N LEU A 85 4.03 11.38 4.27
CA LEU A 85 3.69 11.83 2.92
C LEU A 85 3.67 10.60 2.02
N ALA A 86 2.49 10.17 1.59
CA ALA A 86 2.34 9.10 0.60
C ALA A 86 1.44 9.59 -0.53
N LEU A 87 1.66 9.13 -1.77
CA LEU A 87 0.80 9.44 -2.93
C LEU A 87 0.63 10.95 -3.26
N GLY A 88 1.46 11.83 -2.69
CA GLY A 88 1.27 13.28 -2.74
C GLY A 88 0.12 13.78 -1.88
N HIS A 89 -0.11 13.14 -0.72
CA HIS A 89 -1.02 13.56 0.35
C HIS A 89 -0.28 13.46 1.69
N LYS A 90 -0.51 14.42 2.59
CA LYS A 90 0.02 14.40 3.95
C LYS A 90 -0.97 13.66 4.85
N PHE A 91 -0.57 12.50 5.33
CA PHE A 91 -1.36 11.69 6.24
C PHE A 91 -0.95 12.00 7.68
N SER A 92 -1.84 12.66 8.43
CA SER A 92 -1.65 12.96 9.85
C SER A 92 -2.80 12.36 10.64
N GLY A 93 -2.51 11.30 11.40
CA GLY A 93 -3.31 10.71 12.49
C GLY A 93 -4.74 10.21 12.19
N LEU A 94 -5.55 10.95 11.45
CA LEU A 94 -6.96 10.66 11.17
C LEU A 94 -7.51 11.43 9.94
N SER A 95 -6.73 12.32 9.30
CA SER A 95 -7.21 13.16 8.21
C SER A 95 -6.33 13.05 6.96
N LEU A 96 -6.99 12.76 5.83
CA LEU A 96 -6.41 12.78 4.50
C LEU A 96 -6.18 14.25 4.10
N ALA A 97 -5.10 14.88 4.56
CA ALA A 97 -4.79 16.24 4.14
C ALA A 97 -4.12 16.20 2.76
N ILE A 98 -4.69 16.92 1.79
CA ILE A 98 -4.10 17.08 0.46
C ILE A 98 -2.75 17.78 0.62
N ASP A 99 -1.70 17.23 0.01
CA ASP A 99 -0.39 17.86 -0.03
C ASP A 99 -0.52 19.19 -0.77
N GLN A 100 -0.21 20.29 -0.08
CA GLN A 100 -0.29 21.63 -0.65
C GLN A 100 0.71 21.81 -1.81
N ASN A 101 1.72 20.94 -1.95
CA ASN A 101 2.67 21.00 -3.05
C ASN A 101 2.10 20.52 -4.40
N LYS A 102 0.99 19.77 -4.42
CA LYS A 102 0.31 19.41 -5.69
C LYS A 102 -0.53 20.56 -6.27
N VAL A 103 -0.85 21.58 -5.47
CA VAL A 103 -1.65 22.73 -5.93
C VAL A 103 -0.79 23.75 -6.69
N ALA A 104 0.53 23.71 -6.55
CA ALA A 104 1.45 24.61 -7.25
C ALA A 104 1.75 24.20 -8.71
N ALA A 105 1.38 22.99 -9.14
CA ALA A 105 1.65 22.50 -10.50
C ALA A 105 0.52 22.82 -11.51
N VAL A 106 -0.54 23.51 -11.08
CA VAL A 106 -1.73 23.85 -11.90
C VAL A 106 -1.99 25.37 -11.92
N LEU A 107 -1.04 26.20 -11.46
CA LEU A 107 -1.11 27.66 -11.62
C LEU A 107 -0.03 28.16 -12.58
#